data_AF-A0A640MJT0-F1
#
_entry.id   AF-A0A640MJT0-F1
#
_cell.length_a   1.000
_cell.length_b   1.000
_cell.length_c   1.000
_cell.angle_alpha   90.00
_cell.angle_beta   90.00
_cell.angle_gamma   90.00
#
_symmetry.space_group_name_H-M   'P 1'
#
loop_
_entity.id
_entity.type
_entity.pdbx_description
1 polymer ?
#
loop_
_entity_poly.entity_id
_entity_poly.type
_entity_poly.pdbx_seq_one_letter_code
_entity_poly.pdbx_strand_id
1 'polypeptide(L)'
;MNEKIQSLLMELANECQKEKINLACVAVDSEVEGAGVILAGSLPGQAIAINQLLETFKETALSHDCNCSKCKEIKEAFAGIKSSSTKQNHETELDVLLKAFLRGELR
;
A
#
# COMPACT_ATOMS: atom_id res chain seq x y z
N MET A 1 9.06 6.97 21.65
CA MET A 1 10.13 6.50 20.77
C MET A 1 11.44 7.13 21.21
N ASN A 2 12.52 6.35 21.38
CA ASN A 2 13.79 6.93 21.84
C ASN A 2 14.57 7.61 20.69
N GLU A 3 15.53 8.45 21.06
CA GLU A 3 16.34 9.24 20.12
C GLU A 3 17.13 8.37 19.14
N LYS A 4 17.61 7.20 19.58
CA LYS A 4 18.37 6.29 18.71
C LYS A 4 17.54 5.78 17.54
N ILE A 5 16.28 5.39 17.78
CA ILE A 5 15.37 4.95 16.72
C ILE A 5 15.09 6.11 15.76
N GLN A 6 14.83 7.32 16.29
CA GLN A 6 14.61 8.51 15.47
C GLN A 6 15.82 8.87 14.58
N SER A 7 17.05 8.74 15.10
CA SER A 7 18.28 8.96 14.32
C SER A 7 18.42 7.98 13.17
N LEU A 8 18.25 6.68 13.44
CA LEU A 8 18.35 5.62 12.41
C LEU A 8 17.32 5.82 11.29
N LEU A 9 16.12 6.21 11.68
CA LEU A 9 15.02 6.56 10.80
C LEU A 9 15.41 7.74 9.89
N MET A 10 15.95 8.84 10.45
CA MET A 10 16.42 9.99 9.65
C MET A 10 17.61 9.64 8.75
N GLU A 11 18.58 8.86 9.23
CA GLU A 11 19.73 8.40 8.45
C GLU A 11 19.27 7.59 7.23
N LEU A 12 18.32 6.66 7.41
CA LEU A 12 17.74 5.90 6.31
C LEU A 12 17.06 6.81 5.28
N ALA A 13 16.28 7.80 5.72
CA ALA A 13 15.63 8.76 4.84
C ALA A 13 16.66 9.51 3.96
N ASN A 14 17.76 9.93 4.58
CA ASN A 14 18.84 10.66 3.91
C ASN A 14 19.55 9.79 2.87
N GLU A 15 19.86 8.53 3.19
CA GLU A 15 20.47 7.60 2.24
C GLU A 15 19.52 7.28 1.07
N CYS A 16 18.23 7.05 1.35
CA CYS A 16 17.24 6.86 0.28
C CYS A 16 17.16 8.07 -0.66
N GLN A 17 17.24 9.29 -0.12
CA GLN A 17 17.24 10.51 -0.93
C GLN A 17 18.45 10.61 -1.85
N LYS A 18 19.65 10.24 -1.36
CA LYS A 18 20.89 10.24 -2.16
C LYS A 18 20.81 9.24 -3.32
N GLU A 19 20.30 8.04 -3.04
CA GLU A 19 20.17 6.96 -4.01
C GLU A 19 18.88 7.06 -4.86
N LYS A 20 18.09 8.14 -4.69
CA LYS A 20 16.81 8.37 -5.40
C LYS A 20 15.80 7.22 -5.20
N ILE A 21 15.85 6.57 -4.05
CA ILE A 21 14.90 5.55 -3.63
C ILE A 21 13.70 6.23 -2.99
N ASN A 22 12.49 5.83 -3.40
CA ASN A 22 11.26 6.32 -2.78
C ASN A 22 10.92 5.44 -1.58
N LEU A 23 10.70 6.06 -0.42
CA LEU A 23 10.40 5.38 0.83
C LEU A 23 9.17 5.99 1.49
N ALA A 24 8.30 5.13 1.99
CA ALA A 24 7.33 5.47 3.02
C ALA A 24 7.53 4.50 4.19
N CYS A 25 7.67 5.01 5.40
CA CYS A 25 7.87 4.20 6.59
C CYS A 25 7.19 4.85 7.80
N VAL A 26 6.53 4.04 8.62
CA VAL A 26 5.89 4.48 9.86
C VAL A 26 6.31 3.53 10.98
N ALA A 27 6.81 4.10 12.07
CA ALA A 27 7.08 3.41 13.32
C ALA A 27 6.11 3.93 14.39
N VAL A 28 5.29 3.05 14.95
CA VAL A 28 4.34 3.39 16.02
C VAL A 28 4.90 2.92 17.35
N ASP A 29 4.98 3.81 18.32
CA ASP A 29 5.26 3.45 19.71
C ASP A 29 3.92 3.16 20.41
N SER A 30 3.74 1.96 20.92
CA SER A 30 2.47 1.57 21.58
C SER A 30 2.31 2.18 22.98
N GLU A 31 3.41 2.61 23.61
CA GLU A 31 3.43 3.12 24.98
C GLU A 31 3.36 4.65 25.05
N VAL A 32 3.73 5.32 23.95
CA VAL A 32 3.75 6.77 23.84
C VAL A 32 2.94 7.12 22.60
N GLU A 33 1.81 7.83 22.74
CA GLU A 33 0.95 8.25 21.62
C GLU A 33 1.74 9.06 20.58
N GLY A 34 2.40 8.36 19.66
CA GLY A 34 3.34 8.96 18.73
C GLY A 34 3.75 7.98 17.64
N ALA A 35 3.63 8.43 16.40
CA ALA A 35 4.14 7.74 15.23
C ALA A 35 5.29 8.56 14.63
N GLY A 36 6.43 7.90 14.42
CA GLY A 36 7.51 8.45 13.59
C GLY A 36 7.21 8.12 12.14
N VAL A 37 6.99 9.15 11.32
CA VAL A 37 6.71 9.01 9.88
C VAL A 37 7.91 9.51 9.10
N ILE A 38 8.37 8.71 8.13
CA ILE A 38 9.42 9.09 7.19
C ILE A 38 8.94 8.90 5.77
N LEU A 39 9.19 9.94 4.98
CA LEU A 39 8.99 9.96 3.54
C LEU A 39 10.31 10.40 2.89
N ALA A 40 10.77 9.65 1.89
CA ALA A 40 11.95 10.00 1.11
C ALA A 40 11.68 9.82 -0.39
N GLY A 41 12.40 10.56 -1.23
CA GLY A 41 12.22 10.55 -2.67
C GLY A 41 11.16 11.54 -3.16
N SER A 42 10.64 11.29 -4.36
CA SER A 42 9.69 12.18 -5.03
C SER A 42 8.26 11.99 -4.55
N LEU A 43 7.42 13.03 -4.60
CA LEU A 43 6.00 12.91 -4.23
C LEU A 43 5.26 11.80 -5.00
N PRO A 44 5.41 11.64 -6.34
CA PRO A 44 4.80 10.51 -7.05
C PRO A 44 5.29 9.15 -6.55
N GLY A 45 6.59 9.02 -6.29
CA GLY A 45 7.16 7.77 -5.79
C GLY A 45 6.75 7.46 -4.35
N GLN A 46 6.59 8.48 -3.49
CA GLN A 46 6.04 8.33 -2.15
C GLN A 46 4.59 7.82 -2.21
N ALA A 47 3.76 8.35 -3.12
CA ALA A 47 2.39 7.88 -3.32
C ALA A 47 2.33 6.41 -3.76
N ILE A 48 3.27 5.97 -4.60
CA ILE A 48 3.43 4.56 -4.98
C ILE A 48 3.83 3.71 -3.77
N ALA A 49 4.83 4.14 -2.99
CA ALA A 49 5.30 3.41 -1.81
C ALA A 49 4.19 3.25 -0.76
N ILE A 50 3.39 4.30 -0.51
CA ILE A 50 2.24 4.24 0.40
C ILE A 50 1.18 3.26 -0.13
N ASN A 51 0.87 3.29 -1.42
CA ASN A 51 -0.08 2.34 -2.01
C ASN A 51 0.39 0.89 -1.86
N GLN A 52 1.67 0.63 -2.11
CA GLN A 52 2.25 -0.71 -1.94
C GLN A 52 2.15 -1.18 -0.48
N LEU A 53 2.47 -0.33 0.49
CA LEU A 53 2.30 -0.65 1.91
C LEU A 53 0.85 -0.98 2.25
N LEU A 54 -0.10 -0.20 1.74
CA LEU A 54 -1.52 -0.42 1.98
C LEU A 54 -2.00 -1.75 1.41
N GLU A 55 -1.65 -2.08 0.16
CA GLU A 55 -2.02 -3.36 -0.47
C GLU A 55 -1.37 -4.54 0.26
N THR A 56 -0.08 -4.46 0.61
CA THR A 56 0.59 -5.51 1.40
C THR A 56 -0.05 -5.69 2.78
N PHE A 57 -0.39 -4.59 3.46
CA PHE A 57 -1.07 -4.65 4.75
C PHE A 57 -2.46 -5.27 4.62
N LYS A 58 -3.21 -4.91 3.58
CA LYS A 58 -4.52 -5.50 3.30
C LYS A 58 -4.45 -7.01 3.10
N GLU A 59 -3.52 -7.50 2.29
CA GLU A 59 -3.31 -8.95 2.10
C GLU A 59 -2.96 -9.65 3.43
N THR A 60 -2.09 -9.02 4.22
CA THR A 60 -1.71 -9.52 5.55
C THR A 60 -2.92 -9.56 6.48
N ALA A 61 -3.71 -8.49 6.53
CA ALA A 61 -4.88 -8.38 7.40
C ALA A 61 -5.95 -9.42 7.08
N LEU A 62 -6.23 -9.64 5.78
CA LEU A 62 -7.24 -10.61 5.34
C LEU A 62 -6.80 -12.07 5.56
N SER A 63 -5.50 -12.35 5.47
CA SER A 63 -4.94 -13.69 5.71
C SER A 63 -4.61 -13.97 7.18
N HIS A 64 -4.63 -12.95 8.04
CA HIS A 64 -4.26 -13.09 9.45
C HIS A 64 -5.24 -13.98 10.22
N ASP A 65 -4.77 -15.09 10.80
CA ASP A 65 -5.61 -16.05 11.54
C ASP A 65 -5.87 -15.60 13.00
N CYS A 66 -6.60 -14.49 13.15
CA CYS A 66 -7.10 -14.00 14.44
C CYS A 66 -8.53 -13.49 14.30
N ASN A 67 -9.37 -13.80 15.30
CA ASN A 67 -10.80 -13.50 15.33
C ASN A 67 -11.24 -12.66 16.53
N CYS A 68 -10.31 -11.95 17.20
CA CYS A 68 -10.68 -10.98 18.23
C CYS A 68 -11.44 -9.79 17.62
N SER A 69 -12.20 -9.03 18.43
CA SER A 69 -13.05 -7.91 17.93
C SER A 69 -12.27 -6.96 17.02
N LYS A 70 -11.11 -6.48 17.48
CA LYS A 70 -10.26 -5.55 16.73
C LYS A 70 -9.79 -6.12 15.39
N CYS A 71 -9.39 -7.39 15.34
CA CYS A 71 -8.96 -8.02 14.09
C CYS A 71 -10.13 -8.23 13.12
N LYS A 72 -11.34 -8.52 13.62
CA LYS A 72 -12.54 -8.59 12.77
C LYS A 72 -12.88 -7.24 12.17
N GLU A 73 -12.88 -6.18 12.97
CA GLU A 73 -13.12 -4.80 12.50
C GLU A 73 -12.13 -4.41 11.37
N ILE A 74 -10.84 -4.72 11.54
CA ILE A 74 -9.82 -4.46 10.51
C ILE A 74 -10.11 -5.28 9.24
N LYS A 75 -10.41 -6.58 9.37
CA LYS A 75 -10.74 -7.44 8.21
C LYS A 75 -11.98 -6.94 7.48
N GLU A 76 -13.03 -6.56 8.19
CA GLU A 76 -14.28 -6.05 7.62
C GLU A 76 -14.05 -4.73 6.87
N ALA A 77 -13.22 -3.83 7.42
CA ALA A 77 -12.83 -2.59 6.75
C ALA A 77 -12.15 -2.86 5.39
N PHE A 78 -11.40 -3.95 5.27
CA PHE A 78 -10.73 -4.33 4.02
C PHE A 78 -11.55 -5.28 3.12
N ALA A 79 -12.49 -6.05 3.67
CA ALA A 79 -13.30 -7.02 2.93
C ALA A 79 -14.24 -6.35 1.91
N GLY A 80 -14.70 -5.12 2.19
CA GLY A 80 -15.52 -4.32 1.26
C GLY A 80 -14.72 -3.55 0.21
N ILE A 81 -13.40 -3.42 0.39
CA ILE A 81 -12.52 -2.73 -0.56
C ILE A 81 -12.08 -3.78 -1.57
N LYS A 82 -12.70 -3.82 -2.76
CA LYS A 82 -12.18 -4.65 -3.87
C LYS A 82 -10.71 -4.28 -4.09
N SER A 83 -9.80 -5.27 -4.07
CA SER A 83 -8.41 -4.97 -4.41
C SER A 83 -8.36 -4.59 -5.88
N SER A 84 -7.81 -3.42 -6.17
CA SER A 84 -7.50 -2.99 -7.54
C SER A 84 -6.43 -3.90 -8.18
N SER A 85 -5.87 -4.85 -7.41
CA SER A 85 -5.06 -5.97 -7.89
C SER A 85 -5.87 -7.08 -8.58
N THR A 86 -7.12 -6.84 -8.98
CA THR A 86 -7.74 -7.66 -10.05
C THR A 86 -7.21 -7.22 -11.42
N LYS A 87 -5.93 -7.51 -11.69
CA LYS A 87 -5.40 -7.50 -13.06
C LYS A 87 -6.15 -8.48 -13.99
N GLN A 88 -7.01 -9.35 -13.45
CA GLN A 88 -7.74 -10.36 -14.25
C GLN A 88 -9.12 -9.94 -14.78
N ASN A 89 -9.73 -8.85 -14.28
CA ASN A 89 -11.10 -8.50 -14.71
C ASN A 89 -11.19 -7.33 -15.70
N HIS A 90 -10.23 -6.39 -15.70
CA HIS A 90 -10.21 -5.33 -16.71
C HIS A 90 -9.50 -5.74 -18.01
N GLU A 91 -8.55 -6.69 -17.97
CA GLU A 91 -7.97 -7.27 -19.19
C GLU A 91 -9.05 -7.97 -20.03
N THR A 92 -9.98 -8.68 -19.40
CA THR A 92 -11.03 -9.42 -20.10
C THR A 92 -12.09 -8.52 -20.72
N GLU A 93 -12.50 -7.44 -20.05
CA GLU A 93 -13.49 -6.50 -20.61
C GLU A 93 -12.92 -5.66 -21.76
N LEU A 94 -11.68 -5.15 -21.61
CA LEU A 94 -11.01 -4.41 -22.68
C LEU A 94 -10.71 -5.30 -23.89
N ASP A 95 -10.27 -6.55 -23.65
CA ASP A 95 -10.07 -7.53 -24.73
C ASP A 95 -11.36 -7.86 -25.47
N VAL A 96 -12.48 -7.98 -24.75
CA VAL A 96 -13.80 -8.24 -25.36
C VAL A 96 -14.21 -7.06 -26.24
N LEU A 97 -14.04 -5.83 -25.76
CA LEU A 97 -14.34 -4.61 -26.52
C LEU A 97 -13.43 -4.46 -27.74
N LEU A 98 -12.12 -4.69 -27.59
CA LEU A 98 -11.16 -4.65 -28.71
C LEU A 98 -11.49 -5.72 -29.76
N LYS A 99 -11.84 -6.94 -29.32
CA LYS A 99 -12.27 -8.03 -30.23
C LYS A 99 -13.57 -7.69 -30.95
N ALA A 100 -14.54 -7.08 -30.28
CA ALA A 100 -15.79 -6.64 -30.91
C ALA A 100 -15.54 -5.50 -31.92
N PHE A 101 -14.62 -4.59 -31.63
CA PHE A 101 -14.26 -3.48 -32.52
C PHE A 101 -13.61 -3.98 -33.79
N LEU A 102 -12.62 -4.88 -33.67
CA LEU A 102 -11.94 -5.48 -34.81
C LEU A 102 -12.87 -6.32 -35.70
N ARG A 103 -13.96 -6.85 -35.16
CA ARG A 103 -15.00 -7.56 -35.91
C ARG A 103 -16.07 -6.64 -36.50
N GLY A 104 -16.07 -5.34 -36.17
CA GLY A 104 -17.11 -4.39 -36.57
C GLY A 104 -18.46 -4.59 -35.86
N GLU A 105 -18.44 -5.23 -34.68
CA GLU A 105 -19.63 -5.52 -33.87
C GLU A 105 -19.99 -4.39 -32.90
N LEU A 106 -19.06 -3.44 -32.69
CA LEU A 106 -19.31 -2.19 -31.97
C LEU A 106 -19.91 -1.17 -32.94
N ARG A 107 -21.21 -0.86 -32.76
CA ARG A 107 -21.95 0.19 -33.47
C ARG A 107 -21.92 1.52 -32.73
#